data_AF-A0A1T4ZVD3-F1
#
_entry.id   AF-A0A1T4ZVD3-F1
#
_cell.length_a   1.000
_cell.length_b   1.000
_cell.length_c   1.000
_cell.angle_alpha   90.00
_cell.angle_beta   90.00
_cell.angle_gamma   90.00
#
_symmetry.space_group_name_H-M   'P 1'
#
loop_
_entity.id
_entity.type
_entity.pdbx_description
1 polymer ?
#
loop_
_entity_poly.entity_id
_entity_poly.type
_entity_poly.pdbx_seq_one_letter_code
_entity_poly.pdbx_strand_id
1 'polypeptide(L)'
;MKQINNTLLRSIFAILLGLMLILWTELAILYLVMTIGVLFIFPGIISLLSYFTQRKQQSASKAIFPIESAGSILFGAWLLIMPEFFVNILMYIFGGLLLIAGIHQLITLILARKWNIIPWPFYIMPTITLAIGIIIIVYPFAVITNTFILFGATSIFYGLCEAISWLRFRKR
;
A
#
# COMPACT_ATOMS: atom_id res chain seq x y z
N MET A 1 -31.23 -14.62 -4.33
CA MET A 1 -30.81 -15.35 -3.12
C MET A 1 -29.29 -15.67 -3.06
N LYS A 2 -28.38 -14.84 -3.63
CA LYS A 2 -26.91 -15.03 -3.54
C LYS A 2 -26.19 -13.98 -2.66
N GLN A 3 -26.87 -12.93 -2.21
CA GLN A 3 -26.24 -11.85 -1.43
C GLN A 3 -26.04 -12.19 0.06
N ILE A 4 -26.85 -13.09 0.64
CA ILE A 4 -26.85 -13.39 2.08
C ILE A 4 -25.60 -14.18 2.49
N ASN A 5 -25.08 -15.04 1.61
CA ASN A 5 -23.86 -15.80 1.87
C ASN A 5 -22.62 -14.91 1.74
N ASN A 6 -22.62 -13.97 0.78
CA ASN A 6 -21.48 -13.07 0.57
C ASN A 6 -21.29 -12.09 1.73
N THR A 7 -22.35 -11.58 2.35
CA THR A 7 -22.23 -10.61 3.45
C THR A 7 -21.72 -11.25 4.74
N LEU A 8 -22.23 -12.43 5.10
CA LEU A 8 -21.74 -13.15 6.29
C LEU A 8 -20.29 -13.63 6.09
N LEU A 9 -19.97 -14.17 4.92
CA LEU A 9 -18.62 -14.61 4.58
C LEU A 9 -17.64 -13.43 4.61
N ARG A 10 -18.00 -12.29 4.01
CA ARG A 10 -17.18 -11.07 4.01
C ARG A 10 -16.95 -10.52 5.42
N SER A 11 -17.98 -10.51 6.26
CA SER A 11 -17.89 -10.08 7.65
C SER A 11 -16.91 -10.97 8.45
N ILE A 12 -17.02 -12.29 8.32
CA ILE A 12 -16.11 -13.25 8.95
C ILE A 12 -14.66 -13.02 8.46
N PHE A 13 -14.47 -12.85 7.15
CA PHE A 13 -13.15 -12.53 6.59
C PHE A 13 -12.60 -11.20 7.11
N ALA A 14 -13.41 -10.15 7.21
CA ALA A 14 -12.98 -8.85 7.72
C ALA A 14 -12.54 -8.92 9.19
N ILE A 15 -13.24 -9.71 10.02
CA ILE A 15 -12.87 -9.94 11.42
C ILE A 15 -11.58 -10.76 11.50
N LEU A 16 -11.47 -11.85 10.75
CA LEU A 16 -10.28 -12.72 10.74
C LEU A 16 -9.04 -11.97 10.25
N LEU A 17 -9.16 -11.22 9.13
CA LEU A 17 -8.08 -10.39 8.62
C LEU A 17 -7.69 -9.29 9.62
N GLY A 18 -8.68 -8.65 10.25
CA GLY A 18 -8.42 -7.64 11.26
C GLY A 18 -7.68 -8.20 12.48
N LEU A 19 -8.06 -9.38 12.98
CA LEU A 19 -7.35 -10.08 14.05
C LEU A 19 -5.93 -10.46 13.65
N MET A 20 -5.75 -11.01 12.44
CA MET A 20 -4.43 -11.37 11.91
C MET A 20 -3.51 -10.14 11.83
N LEU A 21 -4.03 -9.00 11.36
CA LEU A 21 -3.27 -7.75 11.25
C LEU A 21 -2.82 -7.21 12.62
N ILE A 22 -3.62 -7.36 13.67
CA ILE A 22 -3.28 -6.86 15.01
C ILE A 22 -2.30 -7.79 15.72
N LEU A 23 -2.51 -9.11 15.63
CA LEU A 23 -1.69 -10.09 16.35
C LEU A 23 -0.33 -10.33 15.71
N TRP A 24 -0.25 -10.24 14.37
CA TRP A 24 0.95 -10.53 13.59
C TRP A 24 1.27 -9.40 12.62
N THR A 25 1.29 -8.16 13.10
CA THR A 25 1.48 -6.98 12.23
C THR A 25 2.79 -7.03 11.45
N GLU A 26 3.89 -7.35 12.11
CA GLU A 26 5.22 -7.41 11.48
C GLU A 26 5.26 -8.48 10.37
N LEU A 27 4.82 -9.70 10.69
CA LEU A 27 4.74 -10.79 9.71
C LEU A 27 3.77 -10.48 8.58
N ALA A 28 2.62 -9.85 8.88
CA ALA A 28 1.65 -9.47 7.87
C ALA A 28 2.24 -8.48 6.86
N ILE A 29 3.01 -7.48 7.32
CA ILE A 29 3.70 -6.53 6.44
C ILE A 29 4.70 -7.27 5.55
N LEU A 30 5.52 -8.17 6.12
CA LEU A 30 6.52 -8.91 5.34
C LEU A 30 5.88 -9.86 4.32
N TYR A 31 4.84 -10.60 4.70
CA TYR A 31 4.11 -11.46 3.77
C TYR A 31 3.39 -10.68 2.68
N LEU A 32 2.89 -9.48 2.97
CA LEU A 32 2.33 -8.59 1.96
C LEU A 32 3.40 -8.21 0.93
N VAL A 33 4.59 -7.80 1.36
CA VAL A 33 5.68 -7.48 0.42
C VAL A 33 6.15 -8.70 -0.37
N MET A 34 6.30 -9.86 0.28
CA MET A 34 6.69 -11.09 -0.41
C MET A 34 5.65 -11.52 -1.45
N THR A 35 4.35 -11.43 -1.13
CA THR A 35 3.28 -11.76 -2.09
C THR A 35 3.26 -10.81 -3.28
N ILE A 36 3.49 -9.51 -3.07
CA ILE A 36 3.74 -8.56 -4.16
C ILE A 36 4.97 -8.99 -4.97
N GLY A 37 6.07 -9.36 -4.32
CA GLY A 37 7.28 -9.86 -4.98
C GLY A 37 7.00 -11.04 -5.92
N VAL A 38 6.27 -12.05 -5.44
CA VAL A 38 5.83 -13.20 -6.25
C VAL A 38 4.96 -12.74 -7.43
N LEU A 39 4.02 -11.81 -7.20
CA LEU A 39 3.16 -11.24 -8.23
C LEU A 39 3.94 -10.46 -9.29
N PHE A 40 5.12 -9.92 -8.97
CA PHE A 40 6.03 -9.28 -9.94
C PHE A 40 6.89 -10.29 -10.71
N ILE A 41 7.28 -11.40 -10.08
CA ILE A 41 8.05 -12.45 -10.76
C ILE A 41 7.22 -13.13 -11.85
N PHE A 42 5.94 -13.44 -11.57
CA PHE A 42 5.07 -14.18 -12.48
C PHE A 42 4.95 -13.57 -13.90
N PRO A 43 4.56 -12.28 -14.06
CA PRO A 43 4.53 -11.63 -15.37
C PRO A 43 5.94 -11.46 -15.96
N GLY A 44 6.97 -11.27 -15.13
CA GLY A 44 8.36 -11.18 -15.56
C GLY A 44 8.83 -12.46 -16.26
N ILE A 45 8.53 -13.63 -15.69
CA ILE A 45 8.83 -14.94 -16.29
C ILE A 45 8.06 -15.14 -17.59
N ILE A 46 6.76 -14.83 -17.62
CA ILE A 46 5.92 -14.98 -18.82
C ILE A 46 6.48 -14.14 -19.97
N SER A 47 6.84 -12.88 -19.69
CA SER A 47 7.40 -11.98 -20.70
C SER A 47 8.77 -12.46 -21.19
N LEU A 48 9.63 -12.95 -20.30
CA LEU A 48 10.93 -13.53 -20.66
C LEU A 48 10.77 -14.77 -21.56
N LEU A 49 9.85 -15.68 -21.21
CA LEU A 49 9.55 -16.87 -22.01
C LEU A 49 9.01 -16.51 -23.39
N SER A 50 8.16 -15.48 -23.48
CA SER A 50 7.59 -15.03 -24.76
C SER A 50 8.67 -14.49 -25.72
N TYR A 51 9.69 -13.82 -25.19
CA TYR A 51 10.86 -13.35 -25.94
C TYR A 51 11.70 -14.51 -26.49
N PHE A 52 11.95 -15.55 -25.68
CA PHE A 52 12.70 -16.72 -26.13
C PHE A 52 11.99 -17.52 -27.23
N THR A 53 10.65 -17.56 -27.21
CA THR A 53 9.85 -18.19 -28.27
C THR A 53 9.85 -17.35 -29.56
N GLN A 54 9.70 -16.02 -29.47
CA GLN A 54 9.72 -15.13 -30.65
C GLN A 54 11.10 -15.06 -31.32
N ARG A 55 12.19 -15.19 -30.55
CA ARG A 55 13.56 -15.23 -31.09
C ARG A 55 13.79 -16.40 -32.06
N LYS A 56 12.99 -17.47 -31.99
CA LYS A 56 13.04 -18.58 -32.95
C LYS A 56 12.32 -18.31 -34.28
N GLN A 57 11.47 -17.29 -34.38
CA GLN A 57 10.46 -17.24 -35.44
C GLN A 57 10.62 -16.14 -36.47
N GLN A 58 11.39 -15.06 -36.24
CA GLN A 58 11.72 -14.11 -37.32
C GLN A 58 12.86 -13.15 -36.96
N SER A 59 13.91 -13.18 -37.78
CA SER A 59 14.75 -12.00 -38.07
C SER A 59 13.85 -10.85 -38.52
N ALA A 60 14.24 -9.62 -38.16
CA ALA A 60 13.65 -8.34 -38.58
C ALA A 60 12.56 -7.73 -37.69
N SER A 61 12.96 -7.27 -36.50
CA SER A 61 12.86 -5.85 -36.10
C SER A 61 13.29 -5.79 -34.64
N LYS A 62 14.44 -5.15 -34.36
CA LYS A 62 15.03 -4.87 -33.04
C LYS A 62 14.37 -5.63 -31.89
N ALA A 63 14.81 -6.88 -31.68
CA ALA A 63 14.58 -7.60 -30.43
C ALA A 63 15.33 -6.85 -29.32
N ILE A 64 14.78 -5.73 -28.87
CA ILE A 64 15.24 -5.00 -27.69
C ILE A 64 15.08 -6.01 -26.57
N PHE A 65 16.19 -6.40 -25.95
CA PHE A 65 16.17 -7.26 -24.78
C PHE A 65 15.13 -6.69 -23.81
N PRO A 66 14.17 -7.49 -23.31
CA PRO A 66 13.10 -6.97 -22.48
C PRO A 66 13.67 -6.63 -21.10
N ILE A 67 14.31 -5.46 -21.02
CA ILE A 67 14.87 -4.85 -19.81
C ILE A 67 13.80 -4.75 -18.73
N GLU A 68 12.56 -4.52 -19.14
CA GLU A 68 11.38 -4.51 -18.27
C GLU A 68 11.12 -5.89 -17.62
N SER A 69 11.33 -6.99 -18.34
CA SER A 69 11.16 -8.35 -17.79
C SER A 69 12.28 -8.71 -16.82
N ALA A 70 13.51 -8.37 -17.16
CA ALA A 70 14.64 -8.52 -16.25
C ALA A 70 14.44 -7.69 -14.97
N GLY A 71 13.99 -6.44 -15.11
CA GLY A 71 13.67 -5.55 -13.98
C GLY A 71 12.57 -6.12 -13.08
N SER A 72 11.48 -6.64 -13.65
CA SER A 72 10.37 -7.22 -12.88
C SER A 72 10.78 -8.48 -12.10
N ILE A 73 11.58 -9.36 -12.70
CA ILE A 73 12.09 -10.56 -12.03
C ILE A 73 13.08 -10.18 -10.93
N LEU A 74 14.04 -9.29 -11.23
CA LEU A 74 15.03 -8.84 -10.25
C LEU A 74 14.38 -8.12 -9.07
N PHE A 75 13.44 -7.23 -9.34
CA PHE A 75 12.68 -6.52 -8.33
C PHE A 75 11.86 -7.50 -7.48
N GLY A 76 11.11 -8.40 -8.11
CA GLY A 76 10.33 -9.40 -7.38
C GLY A 76 11.19 -10.34 -6.53
N ALA A 77 12.35 -10.78 -7.05
CA ALA A 77 13.31 -11.57 -6.29
C ALA A 77 13.89 -10.80 -5.10
N TRP A 78 14.17 -9.51 -5.28
CA TRP A 78 14.64 -8.65 -4.19
C TRP A 78 13.60 -8.51 -3.07
N LEU A 79 12.33 -8.33 -3.43
CA LEU A 79 11.21 -8.26 -2.47
C LEU A 79 11.04 -9.57 -1.67
N LEU A 80 11.37 -10.71 -2.28
CA LEU A 80 11.33 -12.03 -1.61
C LEU A 80 12.51 -12.25 -0.67
N ILE A 81 13.72 -11.83 -1.06
CA ILE A 81 14.94 -12.08 -0.28
C ILE A 81 15.05 -11.08 0.88
N MET A 82 14.77 -9.79 0.65
CA MET A 82 14.90 -8.73 1.65
C MET A 82 13.65 -7.83 1.74
N PRO A 83 12.50 -8.38 2.17
CA PRO A 83 11.26 -7.61 2.30
C PRO A 83 11.40 -6.45 3.30
N GLU A 84 12.09 -6.64 4.43
CA GLU A 84 12.31 -5.60 5.44
C GLU A 84 13.04 -4.37 4.90
N PHE A 85 14.07 -4.60 4.08
CA PHE A 85 14.84 -3.54 3.47
C PHE A 85 13.98 -2.70 2.52
N PHE A 86 13.15 -3.37 1.72
CA PHE A 86 12.22 -2.69 0.81
C PHE A 86 11.19 -1.84 1.56
N VAL A 87 10.58 -2.38 2.62
CA VAL A 87 9.62 -1.64 3.46
C VAL A 87 10.26 -0.39 4.05
N ASN A 88 11.49 -0.48 4.55
CA ASN A 88 12.21 0.67 5.08
C ASN A 88 12.41 1.77 4.03
N ILE A 89 12.95 1.41 2.86
CA ILE A 89 13.14 2.36 1.77
C ILE A 89 11.83 3.03 1.41
N LEU A 90 10.76 2.24 1.27
CA LEU A 90 9.44 2.75 0.92
C LEU A 90 8.95 3.76 1.96
N MET A 91 9.13 3.48 3.25
CA MET A 91 8.74 4.39 4.32
C MET A 91 9.56 5.68 4.31
N TYR A 92 10.87 5.61 4.05
CA TYR A 92 11.69 6.82 3.91
C TYR A 92 11.27 7.67 2.71
N ILE A 93 11.00 7.02 1.57
CA ILE A 93 10.46 7.70 0.38
C ILE A 93 9.12 8.35 0.72
N PHE A 94 8.22 7.63 1.37
CA PHE A 94 6.90 8.14 1.74
C PHE A 94 7.01 9.33 2.72
N GLY A 95 7.86 9.24 3.73
CA GLY A 95 8.14 10.35 4.66
C GLY A 95 8.73 11.57 3.94
N GLY A 96 9.69 11.35 3.04
CA GLY A 96 10.27 12.42 2.22
C GLY A 96 9.25 13.08 1.30
N LEU A 97 8.39 12.29 0.65
CA LEU A 97 7.29 12.80 -0.18
C LEU A 97 6.32 13.64 0.64
N LEU A 98 5.99 13.23 1.87
CA LEU A 98 5.14 14.01 2.77
C LEU A 98 5.80 15.32 3.20
N LEU A 99 7.11 15.33 3.43
CA LEU A 99 7.84 16.58 3.69
C LEU A 99 7.75 17.54 2.51
N ILE A 100 8.00 17.04 1.30
CA ILE A 100 7.91 17.85 0.07
C ILE A 100 6.49 18.38 -0.11
N ALA A 101 5.48 17.53 0.06
CA ALA A 101 4.08 17.90 -0.04
C ALA A 101 3.68 18.96 1.00
N GLY A 102 4.11 18.78 2.26
CA GLY A 102 3.84 19.73 3.35
C GLY A 102 4.51 21.08 3.12
N ILE A 103 5.77 21.10 2.65
CA ILE A 103 6.47 22.33 2.28
C ILE A 103 5.74 23.02 1.12
N HIS A 104 5.38 22.26 0.08
CA HIS A 104 4.65 22.80 -1.07
C HIS A 104 3.29 23.38 -0.68
N GLN A 105 2.57 22.72 0.23
CA GLN A 105 1.30 23.19 0.76
C GLN A 105 1.48 24.50 1.56
N LEU A 106 2.55 24.63 2.36
CA LEU A 106 2.88 25.89 3.03
C LEU A 106 3.20 27.02 2.04
N ILE A 107 4.04 26.74 1.05
CA ILE A 107 4.43 27.72 0.02
C ILE A 107 3.18 28.22 -0.70
N THR A 108 2.29 27.33 -1.12
CA THR A 108 1.03 27.67 -1.80
C THR A 108 0.16 28.58 -0.94
N LEU A 109 0.04 28.33 0.37
CA LEU A 109 -0.67 29.22 1.29
C LEU A 109 0.02 30.57 1.43
N ILE A 110 1.35 30.63 1.53
CA ILE A 110 2.07 31.90 1.63
C ILE A 110 1.86 32.74 0.36
N LEU A 111 1.89 32.13 -0.83
CA LEU A 111 1.63 32.82 -2.09
C LEU A 111 0.18 33.30 -2.20
N ALA A 112 -0.78 32.48 -1.78
CA ALA A 112 -2.20 32.85 -1.82
C ALA A 112 -2.52 34.02 -0.85
N ARG A 113 -1.71 34.20 0.21
CA ARG A 113 -1.86 35.32 1.17
C ARG A 113 -1.68 36.68 0.48
N LYS A 114 -0.95 36.74 -0.63
CA LYS A 114 -0.76 37.96 -1.42
C LYS A 114 -2.05 38.44 -2.10
N TRP A 115 -2.99 37.54 -2.36
CA TRP A 115 -4.21 37.81 -3.13
C TRP A 115 -5.48 37.73 -2.29
N ASN A 116 -5.45 37.06 -1.14
CA ASN A 116 -6.60 36.94 -0.26
C ASN A 116 -6.17 36.72 1.21
N ILE A 117 -7.00 37.13 2.17
CA ILE A 117 -6.76 36.88 3.60
C ILE A 117 -7.07 35.40 3.87
N ILE A 118 -6.03 34.61 4.12
CA ILE A 118 -6.18 33.17 4.39
C ILE A 118 -6.53 32.95 5.86
N PRO A 119 -7.62 32.24 6.16
CA PRO A 119 -7.98 31.89 7.53
C PRO A 119 -6.90 31.02 8.18
N TRP A 120 -6.58 31.31 9.44
CA TRP A 120 -5.58 30.58 10.24
C TRP A 120 -5.72 29.04 10.24
N PRO A 121 -6.94 28.44 10.25
CA PRO A 121 -7.09 26.98 10.25
C PRO A 121 -6.44 26.27 9.06
N PHE A 122 -6.24 26.94 7.92
CA PHE A 122 -5.64 26.34 6.73
C PHE A 122 -4.17 25.98 6.92
N TYR A 123 -3.46 26.58 7.88
CA TYR A 123 -2.07 26.22 8.20
C TYR A 123 -1.96 24.92 9.01
N ILE A 124 -3.04 24.47 9.64
CA ILE A 124 -3.03 23.25 10.46
C ILE A 124 -2.73 22.02 9.59
N MET A 125 -3.36 21.92 8.42
CA MET A 125 -3.17 20.79 7.50
C MET A 125 -1.70 20.60 7.07
N PRO A 126 -1.00 21.61 6.50
CA PRO A 126 0.40 21.44 6.14
C PRO A 126 1.31 21.18 7.34
N THR A 127 1.04 21.79 8.50
CA THR A 127 1.83 21.52 9.71
C THR A 127 1.67 20.08 10.18
N ILE A 128 0.46 19.52 10.14
CA ILE A 128 0.23 18.09 10.43
C ILE A 128 0.94 17.21 9.41
N THR A 129 0.82 17.51 8.11
CA THR A 129 1.51 16.75 7.05
C THR A 129 3.02 16.72 7.26
N LEU A 130 3.63 17.87 7.58
CA LEU A 130 5.06 17.96 7.89
C LEU A 130 5.41 17.16 9.15
N ALA A 131 4.65 17.32 10.23
CA ALA A 131 4.90 16.60 11.47
C ALA A 131 4.85 15.08 11.25
N ILE A 132 3.85 14.59 10.51
CA ILE A 132 3.73 13.17 10.14
C ILE A 132 4.93 12.73 9.29
N GLY A 133 5.33 13.53 8.29
CA GLY A 133 6.51 13.24 7.46
C GLY A 133 7.80 13.10 8.27
N ILE A 134 8.01 14.00 9.26
CA ILE A 134 9.16 13.91 10.18
C ILE A 134 9.07 12.63 11.03
N ILE A 135 7.92 12.35 11.63
CA ILE A 135 7.74 11.16 12.48
C ILE A 135 8.03 9.87 11.70
N ILE A 136 7.59 9.79 10.44
CA ILE A 136 7.85 8.64 9.56
C ILE A 136 9.34 8.45 9.30
N ILE A 137 10.10 9.54 9.08
CA ILE A 137 11.54 9.44 8.83
C ILE A 137 12.29 9.03 10.10
N VAL A 138 11.87 9.52 11.27
CA VAL A 138 12.52 9.19 12.54
C VAL A 138 12.19 7.76 13.00
N TYR A 139 10.94 7.32 12.83
CA TYR A 139 10.45 6.03 13.32
C TYR A 139 9.63 5.26 12.25
N PRO A 140 10.23 4.86 11.11
CA PRO A 140 9.49 4.28 9.98
C PRO A 140 8.75 3.00 10.35
N PHE A 141 9.41 2.09 11.07
CA PHE A 141 8.82 0.82 11.51
C PHE A 141 7.69 0.99 12.52
N ALA A 142 7.84 1.91 13.48
CA ALA A 142 6.78 2.13 14.47
C ALA A 142 5.52 2.71 13.79
N VAL A 143 5.69 3.62 12.83
CA VAL A 143 4.56 4.23 12.14
C VAL A 143 3.82 3.21 11.27
N ILE A 144 4.52 2.36 10.52
CA ILE A 144 3.86 1.34 9.69
C ILE A 144 3.10 0.33 10.56
N THR A 145 3.72 -0.18 11.62
CA THR A 145 3.08 -1.13 12.54
C THR A 145 1.84 -0.53 13.19
N ASN A 146 1.93 0.69 13.75
CA ASN A 146 0.79 1.35 14.36
C ASN A 146 -0.34 1.62 13.37
N THR A 147 0.01 1.98 12.13
CA THR A 147 -0.97 2.19 11.05
C THR A 147 -1.67 0.90 10.67
N PHE A 148 -0.95 -0.22 10.56
CA PHE A 148 -1.55 -1.52 10.27
C PHE A 148 -2.41 -2.05 11.43
N ILE A 149 -2.02 -1.80 12.69
CA ILE A 149 -2.87 -2.11 13.86
C ILE A 149 -4.17 -1.32 13.78
N LEU A 150 -4.12 -0.03 13.41
CA LEU A 150 -5.30 0.80 13.21
C LEU A 150 -6.19 0.26 12.08
N PHE A 151 -5.60 -0.15 10.96
CA PHE A 151 -6.33 -0.82 9.88
C PHE A 151 -6.97 -2.15 10.34
N GLY A 152 -6.26 -2.94 11.15
CA GLY A 152 -6.80 -4.16 11.74
C GLY A 152 -8.00 -3.89 12.65
N ALA A 153 -7.88 -2.90 13.55
CA ALA A 153 -8.95 -2.52 14.47
C ALA A 153 -10.20 -2.01 13.73
N THR A 154 -10.00 -1.17 12.72
CA THR A 154 -11.11 -0.66 11.89
C THR A 154 -11.74 -1.77 11.04
N SER A 155 -10.96 -2.74 10.55
CA SER A 155 -11.47 -3.93 9.85
C SER A 155 -12.35 -4.80 10.76
N ILE A 156 -11.93 -5.02 12.02
CA ILE A 156 -12.75 -5.75 13.01
C ILE A 156 -14.05 -4.99 13.27
N PHE A 157 -13.96 -3.68 13.52
CA PHE A 157 -15.14 -2.85 13.78
C PHE A 157 -16.13 -2.89 12.61
N TYR A 158 -15.63 -2.78 11.38
CA TYR A 158 -16.43 -2.91 10.16
C TYR A 158 -17.07 -4.30 10.05
N GLY A 159 -16.29 -5.37 10.24
CA GLY A 159 -16.78 -6.75 10.18
C GLY A 159 -17.87 -7.01 11.23
N LEU A 160 -17.73 -6.48 12.44
CA LEU A 160 -18.75 -6.55 13.49
C LEU A 160 -20.02 -5.80 13.10
N CYS A 161 -19.90 -4.58 12.56
CA CYS A 161 -21.07 -3.83 12.11
C CYS A 161 -21.84 -4.56 11.00
N GLU A 162 -21.13 -5.21 10.07
CA GLU A 162 -21.72 -5.99 8.99
C GLU A 162 -22.39 -7.29 9.53
N ALA A 163 -21.78 -7.97 10.51
CA ALA A 163 -22.37 -9.12 11.19
C ALA A 163 -23.68 -8.75 11.92
N ILE A 164 -23.67 -7.65 12.68
CA ILE A 164 -24.84 -7.16 13.41
C ILE A 164 -25.96 -6.75 12.44
N SER A 165 -25.60 -6.07 11.35
CA SER A 165 -26.55 -5.68 10.31
C SER A 165 -27.21 -6.92 9.71
N TRP A 166 -26.43 -7.95 9.37
CA TRP A 166 -26.97 -9.21 8.86
C TRP A 166 -27.96 -9.88 9.83
N LEU A 167 -27.61 -9.97 11.13
CA LEU A 167 -28.49 -10.54 12.15
C LEU A 167 -29.82 -9.75 12.28
N ARG A 168 -29.77 -8.42 12.10
CA ARG A 168 -30.95 -7.56 12.16
C ARG A 168 -31.84 -7.72 10.92
N PHE A 169 -31.25 -7.84 9.72
CA PHE A 169 -32.01 -8.02 8.47
C PHE A 169 -32.59 -9.44 8.31
N ARG A 170 -32.00 -10.46 8.93
CA ARG A 170 -32.57 -11.82 8.94
C ARG A 170 -33.84 -11.95 9.80
N LYS A 171 -34.11 -10.98 10.69
CA LYS A 171 -35.29 -10.95 11.57
C LYS A 171 -36.50 -10.18 10.97
N ARG A 172 -36.39 -9.63 9.76
CA ARG A 172 -37.53 -9.16 8.95
C ARG A 172 -37.70 -10.05 7.75
#